data_AF-A0A4Z0R6S5-F1
#
_entry.id   AF-A0A4Z0R6S5-F1
#
_cell.length_a   1.000
_cell.length_b   1.000
_cell.length_c   1.000
_cell.angle_alpha   90.00
_cell.angle_beta   90.00
_cell.angle_gamma   90.00
#
_symmetry.space_group_name_H-M   'P 1'
#
loop_
_entity.id
_entity.type
_entity.pdbx_description
1 polymer ?
#
loop_
_entity_poly.entity_id
_entity_poly.type
_entity_poly.pdbx_seq_one_letter_code
_entity_poly.pdbx_strand_id
1 'polypeptide(L)'
;MSDLITERTPLVIAAEINMIKEQTEKVVLNNAVEVGRRLKEAKEMLQHGEWLKWLEESVSYTERTAQRFLLVFDAYGDQQPAALNAGAQTQRLPNMTYSQALILLGVPEEEREQFIAEMDIENMSVRELQKAVKDREQAFQDREQAFQDRDQALQEKADLLKALDGEKGKNTQLTKERDTLKTMAGDLQKSKQALEQDVEKKQLECDKLKEKTSYKSVQRMSDSLTVAYNKVAANKITFLYENMDKAFKELAYEMTKFASIDADVHAAYKKMVNDFLIKAMQERMGG
;
A
#
# COMPACT_ATOMS: atom_id res chain seq x y z
N MET A 1 -0.25 61.88 74.70
CA MET A 1 -0.21 61.04 73.49
C MET A 1 -0.79 59.71 73.90
N SER A 2 -2.04 59.45 73.50
CA SER A 2 -2.77 58.26 73.95
C SER A 2 -2.11 57.02 73.42
N ASP A 3 -1.73 56.12 74.32
CA ASP A 3 -1.55 54.70 74.03
C ASP A 3 -2.83 54.22 73.35
N LEU A 4 -2.76 54.05 72.03
CA LEU A 4 -3.69 53.22 71.30
C LEU A 4 -3.47 51.79 71.79
N ILE A 5 -4.12 51.43 72.88
CA ILE A 5 -4.33 50.04 73.27
C ILE A 5 -5.10 49.43 72.10
N THR A 6 -4.38 48.83 71.16
CA THR A 6 -4.96 47.99 70.13
C THR A 6 -5.65 46.87 70.88
N GLU A 7 -6.98 46.92 70.97
CA GLU A 7 -7.75 45.87 71.61
C GLU A 7 -7.31 44.52 71.01
N ARG A 8 -6.83 43.63 71.88
CA ARG A 8 -6.33 42.31 71.48
C ARG A 8 -7.51 41.46 71.03
N THR A 9 -7.87 41.57 69.76
CA THR A 9 -8.93 40.78 69.14
C THR A 9 -8.36 39.54 68.44
N PRO A 10 -9.16 38.47 68.26
CA PRO A 10 -8.76 37.31 67.47
C PRO A 10 -8.29 37.66 66.05
N LEU A 11 -8.85 38.72 65.45
CA LEU A 11 -8.43 39.21 64.12
C LEU A 11 -7.01 39.78 64.12
N VAL A 12 -6.66 40.57 65.15
CA VAL A 12 -5.29 41.12 65.30
C VAL A 12 -4.28 39.98 65.51
N ILE A 13 -4.62 39.00 66.36
CA ILE A 13 -3.76 37.82 66.60
C ILE A 13 -3.60 37.00 65.29
N ALA A 14 -4.66 36.82 64.51
CA ALA A 14 -4.57 36.13 63.22
C ALA A 14 -3.66 36.88 62.23
N ALA A 15 -3.72 38.22 62.19
CA ALA A 15 -2.83 39.03 61.37
C ALA A 15 -1.36 38.91 61.82
N GLU A 16 -1.08 38.93 63.13
CA GLU A 16 0.26 38.71 63.70
C GLU A 16 0.81 37.33 63.32
N ILE A 17 0.00 36.27 63.47
CA ILE A 17 0.39 34.89 63.09
C ILE A 17 0.70 34.81 61.60
N ASN A 18 -0.13 35.40 60.74
CA ASN A 18 0.08 35.40 59.30
C ASN A 18 1.35 36.18 58.90
N MET A 19 1.63 37.30 59.57
CA MET A 19 2.87 38.06 59.37
C MET A 19 4.10 37.25 59.75
N ILE A 20 4.09 36.55 60.89
CA ILE A 20 5.19 35.67 61.31
C ILE A 20 5.39 34.53 60.30
N LYS A 21 4.29 33.95 59.81
CA LYS A 21 4.31 32.89 58.81
C LYS A 21 4.99 33.35 57.52
N GLU A 22 4.56 34.49 56.96
CA GLU A 22 5.12 35.06 55.73
C GLU A 22 6.62 35.39 55.88
N GLN A 23 7.01 35.99 57.02
CA GLN A 23 8.42 36.26 57.31
C GLN A 23 9.25 34.98 57.41
N THR A 24 8.71 33.94 58.06
CA THR A 24 9.39 32.64 58.19
C THR A 24 9.61 32.00 56.82
N GLU A 25 8.60 32.03 55.94
CA GLU A 25 8.68 31.47 54.59
C GLU A 25 9.76 32.16 53.74
N LYS A 26 9.85 33.49 53.83
CA LYS A 26 10.91 34.28 53.18
C LYS A 26 12.31 33.91 53.67
N VAL A 27 12.48 33.80 55.00
CA VAL A 27 13.75 33.40 55.60
C VAL A 27 14.15 31.99 55.16
N VAL A 28 13.20 31.06 55.12
CA VAL A 28 13.46 29.68 54.69
C VAL A 28 13.91 29.61 53.23
N LEU A 29 13.27 30.35 52.32
CA LEU A 29 13.68 30.39 50.91
C LEU A 29 15.09 31.00 50.76
N ASN A 30 15.36 32.12 51.42
CA ASN A 30 16.67 32.79 51.36
C ASN A 30 17.79 31.88 51.91
N ASN A 31 17.52 31.19 53.02
CA ASN A 31 18.46 30.22 53.58
C ASN A 31 18.68 29.04 52.64
N ALA A 32 17.64 28.55 51.95
CA ALA A 32 17.76 27.47 50.98
C ALA A 32 18.68 27.86 49.80
N VAL A 33 18.55 29.08 49.28
CA VAL A 33 19.42 29.62 48.24
C VAL A 33 20.86 29.74 48.73
N GLU A 34 21.08 30.28 49.93
CA GLU A 34 22.42 30.45 50.50
C GLU A 34 23.10 29.10 50.79
N VAL A 35 22.34 28.11 51.29
CA VAL A 35 22.84 26.73 51.45
C VAL A 35 23.22 26.16 50.09
N GLY A 36 22.41 26.35 49.05
CA GLY A 36 22.75 25.94 47.68
C GLY A 36 24.05 26.56 47.18
N ARG A 37 24.25 27.87 47.44
CA ARG A 37 25.50 28.58 47.10
C ARG A 37 26.72 27.94 47.77
N ARG A 38 26.66 27.68 49.09
CA ARG A 38 27.76 27.05 49.83
C ARG A 38 28.00 25.61 49.41
N LEU A 39 26.93 24.87 49.08
CA LEU A 39 27.04 23.52 48.56
C LEU A 39 27.75 23.52 47.20
N LYS A 40 27.48 24.51 46.33
CA LYS A 40 28.16 24.65 45.04
C LYS A 40 29.65 24.93 45.23
N GLU A 41 30.00 25.89 46.09
CA GLU A 41 31.39 26.19 46.46
C GLU A 41 32.13 24.96 47.03
N ALA A 42 31.51 24.24 47.97
CA ALA A 42 32.11 23.04 48.55
C ALA A 42 32.28 21.92 47.51
N LYS A 43 31.32 21.75 46.61
CA LYS A 43 31.37 20.74 45.54
C LYS A 43 32.53 20.97 44.57
N GLU A 44 32.90 22.23 44.31
CA GLU A 44 34.03 22.61 43.47
C GLU A 44 35.40 22.34 44.14
N MET A 45 35.44 22.30 45.47
CA MET A 45 36.67 22.06 46.24
C MET A 45 36.96 20.58 46.53
N LEU A 46 35.95 19.71 46.40
CA LEU A 46 36.04 18.30 46.74
C LEU A 46 36.54 17.45 45.56
N GLN A 47 37.31 16.40 45.86
CA GLN A 47 37.77 15.47 44.82
C GLN A 47 36.64 14.55 44.37
N HIS A 48 36.78 13.98 43.16
CA HIS A 48 35.79 13.04 42.62
C HIS A 48 35.54 11.86 43.58
N GLY A 49 34.27 11.64 43.92
CA GLY A 49 33.84 10.55 44.81
C GLY A 49 33.70 10.92 46.29
N GLU A 50 34.21 12.08 46.73
CA GLU A 50 34.14 12.49 48.14
C GLU A 50 32.84 13.22 48.50
N TRP A 51 32.08 13.67 47.49
CA TRP A 51 30.87 14.48 47.65
C TRP A 51 29.82 13.86 48.57
N LEU A 52 29.43 12.59 48.34
CA LEU A 52 28.37 11.94 49.10
C LEU A 52 28.74 11.75 50.57
N LYS A 53 30.00 11.35 50.82
CA LYS A 53 30.53 11.18 52.17
C LYS A 53 30.59 12.51 52.92
N TRP A 54 31.06 13.57 52.25
CA TRP A 54 31.10 14.91 52.83
C TRP A 54 29.71 15.43 53.20
N LEU A 55 28.70 15.20 52.35
CA LEU A 55 27.31 15.59 52.64
C LEU A 55 26.78 14.93 53.92
N GLU A 56 27.02 13.64 54.10
CA GLU A 56 26.56 12.88 55.27
C GLU A 56 27.31 13.30 56.54
N GLU A 57 28.65 13.36 56.48
CA GLU A 57 29.50 13.58 57.66
C GLU A 57 29.60 15.05 58.09
N SER A 58 29.58 16.01 57.15
CA SER A 58 29.86 17.42 57.45
C SER A 58 28.62 18.29 57.61
N VAL A 59 27.53 17.98 56.88
CA VAL A 59 26.29 18.78 56.90
C VAL A 59 25.03 17.95 57.16
N SER A 60 25.15 16.63 57.35
CA SER A 60 24.04 15.71 57.63
C SER A 60 22.92 15.78 56.58
N TYR A 61 23.28 15.95 55.31
CA TYR A 61 22.34 15.98 54.19
C TYR A 61 22.37 14.72 53.36
N THR A 62 21.20 14.35 52.83
CA THR A 62 21.12 13.38 51.74
C THR A 62 21.47 14.06 50.42
N GLU A 63 21.92 13.28 49.43
CA GLU A 63 22.15 13.78 48.07
C GLU A 63 20.93 14.50 47.50
N ARG A 64 19.73 13.93 47.66
CA ARG A 64 18.47 14.51 47.20
C ARG A 64 18.19 15.88 47.83
N THR A 65 18.48 16.04 49.12
CA THR A 65 18.33 17.31 49.83
C THR A 65 19.32 18.35 49.29
N ALA A 66 20.59 17.98 49.18
CA ALA A 66 21.64 18.86 48.65
C ALA A 66 21.34 19.28 47.20
N GLN A 67 20.88 18.35 46.36
CA GLN A 67 20.49 18.62 44.97
C GLN A 67 19.34 19.64 44.88
N ARG A 68 18.32 19.55 45.75
CA ARG A 68 17.23 20.53 45.78
C ARG A 68 17.73 21.93 46.10
N PHE A 69 18.63 22.08 47.07
CA PHE A 69 19.23 23.38 47.39
C PHE A 69 20.07 23.92 46.24
N LEU A 70 20.88 23.07 45.59
CA LEU A 70 21.64 23.44 44.39
C LEU A 70 20.72 23.93 43.27
N LEU A 71 19.64 23.20 42.97
CA LEU A 71 18.68 23.58 41.93
C LEU A 71 17.98 24.92 42.23
N VAL A 72 17.59 25.15 43.49
CA VAL A 72 16.98 26.43 43.91
C VAL A 72 17.98 27.57 43.81
N PHE A 73 19.25 27.33 44.16
CA PHE A 73 20.31 28.31 43.96
C PHE A 73 20.57 28.60 42.48
N ASP A 74 20.69 27.57 41.63
CA ASP A 74 20.96 27.77 40.21
C ASP A 74 19.82 28.55 39.51
N ALA A 75 18.56 28.34 39.93
CA ALA A 75 17.41 29.04 39.32
C ALA A 75 17.13 30.43 39.89
N TYR A 76 17.42 30.69 41.17
CA TYR A 76 16.99 31.92 41.86
C TYR A 76 18.13 32.67 42.57
N GLY A 77 19.34 32.13 42.59
CA GLY A 77 20.50 32.69 43.31
C GLY A 77 20.96 34.03 42.76
N ASP A 78 20.91 34.21 41.44
CA ASP A 78 21.31 35.45 40.76
C ASP A 78 20.19 36.51 40.74
N GLN A 79 18.96 36.11 41.07
CA GLN A 79 17.75 36.94 41.04
C GLN A 79 17.38 37.51 42.42
N GLN A 80 18.09 37.11 43.47
CA GLN A 80 17.99 37.73 44.79
C GLN A 80 18.64 39.12 44.72
N PRO A 81 18.01 40.18 45.26
CA PRO A 81 18.69 41.45 45.39
C PRO A 81 19.90 41.23 46.28
N ALA A 82 21.09 41.22 45.69
CA ALA A 82 22.28 41.59 46.41
C ALA A 82 21.92 42.91 47.09
N ALA A 83 21.80 42.91 48.41
CA ALA A 83 21.51 44.11 49.20
C ALA A 83 22.63 45.19 49.09
N LEU A 84 23.47 45.12 48.05
CA LEU A 84 24.70 45.89 47.87
C LEU A 84 25.02 46.31 46.42
N ASN A 85 24.28 45.90 45.39
CA ASN A 85 24.57 46.35 44.01
C ASN A 85 23.38 47.08 43.37
N ALA A 86 23.37 48.40 43.56
CA ALA A 86 22.46 49.31 42.88
C ALA A 86 22.76 49.34 41.37
N GLY A 87 21.85 48.82 40.53
CA GLY A 87 21.92 49.10 39.10
C GLY A 87 21.09 48.20 38.18
N ALA A 88 20.81 46.95 38.55
CA ALA A 88 19.98 46.08 37.73
C ALA A 88 18.51 46.16 38.18
N GLN A 89 17.61 46.43 37.24
CA GLN A 89 16.16 46.22 37.42
C GLN A 89 15.90 44.71 37.50
N THR A 90 16.39 44.05 38.55
CA THR A 90 16.07 42.66 38.85
C THR A 90 14.60 42.65 39.24
N GLN A 91 13.76 42.13 38.36
CA GLN A 91 12.33 41.95 38.65
C GLN A 91 12.23 41.15 39.95
N ARG A 92 11.61 41.76 40.97
CA ARG A 92 11.47 41.11 42.28
C ARG A 92 10.72 39.80 42.07
N LEU A 93 11.36 38.68 42.37
CA LEU A 93 10.67 37.40 42.47
C LEU A 93 9.47 37.57 43.42
N PRO A 94 8.32 36.96 43.11
CA PRO A 94 7.15 37.01 43.98
C PRO A 94 7.50 36.45 45.35
N ASN A 95 6.78 36.87 46.38
CA ASN A 95 6.87 36.25 47.69
C ASN A 95 6.37 34.81 47.60
N MET A 96 7.31 33.87 47.45
CA MET A 96 7.02 32.45 47.36
C MET A 96 7.76 31.66 48.45
N THR A 97 7.16 30.54 48.82
CA THR A 97 7.72 29.55 49.74
C THR A 97 8.77 28.67 49.04
N TYR A 98 9.66 28.05 49.81
CA TYR A 98 10.62 27.06 49.29
C TYR A 98 9.96 25.94 48.48
N SER A 99 8.79 25.45 48.92
CA SER A 99 8.05 24.41 48.21
C SER A 99 7.52 24.90 46.86
N GLN A 100 7.02 26.14 46.79
CA GLN A 100 6.57 26.74 45.52
C GLN A 100 7.75 26.96 44.57
N ALA A 101 8.89 27.46 45.08
CA ALA A 101 10.12 27.64 44.30
C ALA A 101 10.59 26.33 43.65
N LEU A 102 10.52 25.21 44.39
CA LEU A 102 10.82 23.87 43.85
C LEU A 102 9.82 23.40 42.79
N ILE A 103 8.53 23.71 42.93
CA ILE A 103 7.51 23.32 41.94
C ILE A 103 7.72 24.07 40.62
N LEU A 104 8.08 25.36 40.70
CA LEU A 104 8.36 26.20 39.54
C LEU A 104 9.58 25.76 38.74
N LEU A 105 10.49 24.96 39.31
CA LEU A 105 11.57 24.31 38.56
C LEU A 105 11.06 23.26 37.57
N GLY A 106 9.83 22.77 37.75
CA GLY A 106 9.17 21.90 36.77
C GLY A 106 8.70 22.64 35.52
N VAL A 107 8.71 23.98 35.54
CA VAL A 107 8.45 24.82 34.36
C VAL A 107 9.79 25.10 33.65
N PRO A 108 9.84 25.00 32.30
CA PRO A 108 11.00 25.40 31.51
C PRO A 108 11.49 26.79 31.88
N GLU A 109 12.81 26.98 31.88
CA GLU A 109 13.43 28.24 32.35
C GLU A 109 12.96 29.44 31.54
N GLU A 110 12.83 29.26 30.22
CA GLU A 110 12.40 30.29 29.28
C GLU A 110 10.96 30.75 29.51
N GLU A 111 10.12 29.88 30.07
CA GLU A 111 8.70 30.14 30.30
C GLU A 111 8.40 30.47 31.76
N ARG A 112 9.34 30.23 32.68
CA ARG A 112 9.14 30.38 34.12
C ARG A 112 8.80 31.82 34.51
N GLU A 113 9.46 32.80 33.90
CA GLU A 113 9.17 34.22 34.16
C GLU A 113 7.75 34.60 33.75
N GLN A 114 7.32 34.18 32.55
CA GLN A 114 5.97 34.43 32.07
C GLN A 114 4.93 33.73 32.94
N PHE A 115 5.20 32.48 33.32
CA PHE A 115 4.33 31.71 34.20
C PHE A 115 4.17 32.39 35.57
N ILE A 116 5.25 32.91 36.14
CA ILE A 116 5.23 33.66 37.39
C ILE A 116 4.46 34.98 37.25
N ALA A 117 4.57 35.68 36.12
CA ALA A 117 3.87 36.94 35.88
C ALA A 117 2.36 36.74 35.66
N GLU A 118 1.95 35.64 35.04
CA GLU A 118 0.55 35.32 34.75
C GLU A 118 -0.19 34.74 35.96
N MET A 119 0.50 33.99 36.81
CA MET A 119 -0.08 33.29 37.95
C MET A 119 0.10 34.04 39.26
N ASP A 120 -0.92 34.03 40.12
CA ASP A 120 -0.87 34.60 41.47
C ASP A 120 -0.14 33.65 42.44
N ILE A 121 1.18 33.51 42.28
CA ILE A 121 2.01 32.58 43.06
C ILE A 121 1.94 32.86 44.56
N GLU A 122 1.77 34.13 44.96
CA GLU A 122 1.77 34.53 46.38
C GLU A 122 0.54 33.99 47.13
N ASN A 123 -0.63 33.98 46.48
CA ASN A 123 -1.88 33.51 47.10
C ASN A 123 -2.21 32.04 46.79
N MET A 124 -1.55 31.42 45.81
CA MET A 124 -1.78 30.02 45.45
C MET A 124 -1.21 29.04 46.47
N SER A 125 -2.00 28.04 46.86
CA SER A 125 -1.48 26.94 47.66
C SER A 125 -0.51 26.07 46.85
N VAL A 126 0.38 25.36 47.56
CA VAL A 126 1.32 24.40 46.97
C VAL A 126 0.61 23.37 46.07
N ARG A 127 -0.60 22.93 46.46
CA ARG A 127 -1.39 21.95 45.69
C ARG A 127 -1.97 22.56 44.41
N GLU A 128 -2.45 23.79 44.47
CA GLU A 128 -2.95 24.52 43.31
C GLU A 128 -1.82 24.79 42.32
N LEU A 129 -0.63 25.18 42.81
CA LEU A 129 0.53 25.40 41.96
C LEU A 129 1.00 24.11 41.28
N GLN A 130 1.05 22.98 42.01
CA GLN A 130 1.35 21.67 41.43
C GLN A 130 0.35 21.30 40.33
N LYS A 131 -0.93 21.55 40.57
CA LYS A 131 -1.98 21.30 39.58
C LYS A 131 -1.80 22.20 38.36
N ALA A 132 -1.55 23.50 38.54
CA ALA A 132 -1.35 24.44 37.45
C ALA A 132 -0.16 24.06 36.55
N VAL A 133 0.98 23.67 37.14
CA VAL A 133 2.15 23.19 36.38
C VAL A 133 1.82 21.92 35.62
N LYS A 134 1.12 20.96 36.25
CA LYS A 134 0.72 19.71 35.60
C LYS A 134 -0.28 19.92 34.46
N ASP A 135 -1.29 20.75 34.68
CA ASP A 135 -2.33 21.04 33.69
C ASP A 135 -1.71 21.75 32.46
N ARG A 136 -0.72 22.64 32.69
CA ARG A 136 0.04 23.28 31.60
C ARG A 136 0.86 22.27 30.80
N GLU A 137 1.60 21.39 31.48
CA GLU A 137 2.39 20.35 30.82
C GLU A 137 1.49 19.44 29.97
N GLN A 138 0.34 19.04 30.50
CA GLN A 138 -0.63 18.27 29.72
C GLN A 138 -1.15 19.06 28.52
N ALA A 139 -1.49 20.34 28.71
CA ALA A 139 -1.94 21.19 27.61
C ALA A 139 -0.87 21.39 26.52
N PHE A 140 0.41 21.43 26.90
CA PHE A 140 1.52 21.47 25.97
C PHE A 140 1.61 20.17 25.16
N GLN A 141 1.55 19.02 25.82
CA GLN A 141 1.57 17.70 25.18
C GLN A 141 0.35 17.50 24.26
N ASP A 142 -0.84 17.88 24.71
CA ASP A 142 -2.07 17.77 23.91
C ASP A 142 -2.01 18.68 22.67
N ARG A 143 -1.44 19.88 22.82
CA ARG A 143 -1.25 20.82 21.70
C ARG A 143 -0.23 20.29 20.70
N GLU A 144 0.88 19.74 21.17
CA GLU A 144 1.90 19.13 20.31
C GLU A 144 1.33 17.92 19.55
N GLN A 145 0.58 17.06 20.22
CA GLN A 145 -0.12 15.95 19.57
C GLN A 145 -1.12 16.45 18.52
N ALA A 146 -1.91 17.48 18.85
CA ALA A 146 -2.86 18.07 17.91
C ALA A 146 -2.16 18.69 16.69
N PHE A 147 -0.97 19.26 16.85
CA PHE A 147 -0.16 19.73 15.73
C PHE A 147 0.31 18.58 14.84
N GLN A 148 0.80 17.50 15.43
CA GLN A 148 1.24 16.31 14.70
C GLN A 148 0.07 15.65 13.94
N ASP A 149 -1.08 15.47 14.59
CA ASP A 149 -2.29 14.91 13.97
C ASP A 149 -2.78 15.79 12.81
N ARG A 150 -2.74 17.12 12.96
CA ARG A 150 -3.11 18.06 11.90
C ARG A 150 -2.16 17.96 10.71
N ASP A 151 -0.86 17.87 10.95
CA ASP A 151 0.14 17.80 9.90
C ASP A 151 0.05 16.46 9.15
N GLN A 152 -0.23 15.36 9.84
CA GLN A 152 -0.56 14.06 9.23
C GLN A 152 -1.82 14.16 8.36
N ALA A 153 -2.90 14.75 8.87
CA ALA A 153 -4.15 14.92 8.11
C ALA A 153 -3.96 15.79 6.86
N LEU A 154 -3.09 16.81 6.92
CA LEU A 154 -2.74 17.62 5.75
C LEU A 154 -1.96 16.82 4.70
N GLN A 155 -1.04 15.97 5.13
CA GLN A 155 -0.30 15.09 4.24
C GLN A 155 -1.22 14.06 3.57
N GLU A 156 -2.07 13.39 4.34
CA GLU A 156 -3.06 12.45 3.80
C GLU A 156 -3.99 13.11 2.79
N LYS A 157 -4.47 14.32 3.09
CA LYS A 157 -5.29 15.11 2.17
C LYS A 157 -4.54 15.43 0.87
N ALA A 158 -3.26 15.79 0.96
CA ALA A 158 -2.45 16.07 -0.23
C ALA A 158 -2.26 14.83 -1.11
N ASP A 159 -2.05 13.66 -0.50
CA ASP A 159 -1.90 12.40 -1.22
C ASP A 159 -3.22 11.93 -1.85
N LEU A 160 -4.35 12.10 -1.15
CA LEU A 160 -5.69 11.85 -1.70
C LEU A 160 -5.99 12.77 -2.90
N LEU A 161 -5.58 14.04 -2.86
CA LEU A 161 -5.76 14.96 -3.99
C LEU A 161 -4.93 14.51 -5.21
N LYS A 162 -3.68 14.10 -5.02
CA LYS A 162 -2.86 13.54 -6.10
C LYS A 162 -3.48 12.27 -6.69
N ALA A 163 -3.98 11.38 -5.85
CA ALA A 163 -4.67 10.16 -6.31
C ALA A 163 -5.93 10.50 -7.10
N LEU A 164 -6.74 11.45 -6.62
CA LEU A 164 -7.95 11.91 -7.30
C LEU A 164 -7.64 12.51 -8.68
N ASP A 165 -6.60 13.34 -8.79
CA ASP A 165 -6.22 13.92 -10.07
C ASP A 165 -5.63 12.87 -11.03
N GLY A 166 -4.92 11.87 -10.51
CA GLY A 166 -4.51 10.69 -11.28
C GLY A 166 -5.70 9.91 -11.84
N GLU A 167 -6.72 9.65 -11.03
CA GLU A 167 -7.95 8.96 -11.45
C GLU A 167 -8.76 9.79 -12.44
N LYS A 168 -8.87 11.12 -12.25
CA LYS A 168 -9.46 12.00 -13.26
C LYS A 168 -8.72 11.89 -14.59
N GLY A 169 -7.40 11.89 -14.58
CA GLY A 169 -6.57 11.68 -15.77
C GLY A 169 -6.91 10.38 -16.50
N LYS A 170 -6.94 9.25 -15.77
CA LYS A 170 -7.35 7.95 -16.33
C LYS A 170 -8.77 7.98 -16.89
N ASN A 171 -9.71 8.61 -16.20
CA ASN A 171 -11.10 8.70 -16.64
C ASN A 171 -11.22 9.51 -17.96
N THR A 172 -10.45 10.60 -18.11
CA THR A 172 -10.41 11.32 -19.39
C THR A 172 -9.83 10.48 -20.53
N GLN A 173 -8.84 9.63 -20.26
CA GLN A 173 -8.28 8.71 -21.26
C GLN A 173 -9.30 7.63 -21.64
N LEU A 174 -9.92 6.97 -20.66
CA LEU A 174 -10.98 5.98 -20.90
C LEU A 174 -12.17 6.57 -21.68
N THR A 175 -12.53 7.82 -21.40
CA THR A 175 -13.58 8.52 -22.15
C THR A 175 -13.20 8.71 -23.62
N LYS A 176 -11.95 9.12 -23.89
CA LYS A 176 -11.43 9.23 -25.27
C LYS A 176 -11.40 7.87 -25.97
N GLU A 177 -10.89 6.83 -25.30
CA GLU A 177 -10.85 5.47 -25.83
C GLU A 177 -12.26 4.96 -26.15
N ARG A 178 -13.22 5.15 -25.24
CA ARG A 178 -14.63 4.83 -25.47
C ARG A 178 -15.16 5.52 -26.73
N ASP A 179 -14.86 6.80 -26.93
CA ASP A 179 -15.33 7.55 -28.10
C ASP A 179 -14.69 7.05 -29.40
N THR A 180 -13.39 6.71 -29.37
CA THR A 180 -12.72 6.09 -30.51
C THR A 180 -13.30 4.70 -30.83
N LEU A 181 -13.54 3.86 -29.83
CA LEU A 181 -14.15 2.55 -30.04
C LEU A 181 -15.59 2.68 -30.55
N LYS A 182 -16.34 3.66 -30.05
CA LYS A 182 -17.71 3.92 -30.52
C LYS A 182 -17.75 4.33 -31.99
N THR A 183 -16.82 5.19 -32.42
CA THR A 183 -16.71 5.59 -33.83
C THR A 183 -16.28 4.42 -34.71
N MET A 184 -15.24 3.67 -34.31
CA MET A 184 -14.80 2.46 -35.03
C MET A 184 -15.89 1.40 -35.15
N ALA A 185 -16.66 1.15 -34.07
CA ALA A 185 -17.78 0.21 -34.09
C ALA A 185 -18.87 0.66 -35.07
N GLY A 186 -19.18 1.97 -35.12
CA GLY A 186 -20.11 2.53 -36.09
C GLY A 186 -19.66 2.33 -37.53
N ASP A 187 -18.37 2.52 -37.82
CA ASP A 187 -17.82 2.35 -39.16
C ASP A 187 -17.71 0.88 -39.58
N LEU A 188 -17.32 -0.01 -38.66
CA LEU A 188 -17.36 -1.46 -38.87
C LEU A 188 -18.78 -1.94 -39.16
N GLN A 189 -19.79 -1.41 -38.46
CA GLN A 189 -21.18 -1.76 -38.70
C GLN A 189 -21.67 -1.33 -40.09
N LYS A 190 -21.30 -0.12 -40.54
CA LYS A 190 -21.58 0.33 -41.92
C LYS A 190 -20.89 -0.56 -42.95
N SER A 191 -19.61 -0.90 -42.73
CA SER A 191 -18.85 -1.77 -43.63
C SER A 191 -19.47 -3.17 -43.69
N LYS A 192 -19.86 -3.73 -42.55
CA LYS A 192 -20.56 -5.02 -42.47
C LYS A 192 -21.87 -5.00 -43.26
N GLN A 193 -22.70 -3.96 -43.08
CA GLN A 193 -23.94 -3.82 -43.84
C GLN A 193 -23.69 -3.73 -45.36
N ALA A 194 -22.66 -2.99 -45.78
CA ALA A 194 -22.30 -2.91 -47.19
C ALA A 194 -21.85 -4.26 -47.77
N LEU A 195 -21.06 -5.03 -47.02
CA LEU A 195 -20.65 -6.38 -47.42
C LEU A 195 -21.81 -7.36 -47.46
N GLU A 196 -22.73 -7.31 -46.49
CA GLU A 196 -23.94 -8.14 -46.48
C GLU A 196 -24.81 -7.86 -47.72
N GLN A 197 -24.99 -6.58 -48.09
CA GLN A 197 -25.69 -6.19 -49.30
C GLN A 197 -25.00 -6.68 -50.58
N ASP A 198 -23.66 -6.60 -50.64
CA ASP A 198 -22.93 -7.07 -51.81
C ASP A 198 -22.98 -8.60 -51.94
N VAL A 199 -22.88 -9.32 -50.82
CA VAL A 199 -23.06 -10.79 -50.78
C VAL A 199 -24.46 -11.16 -51.24
N GLU A 200 -25.50 -10.50 -50.76
CA GLU A 200 -26.89 -10.76 -51.18
C GLU A 200 -27.07 -10.49 -52.68
N LYS A 201 -26.52 -9.38 -53.19
CA LYS A 201 -26.55 -9.05 -54.61
C LYS A 201 -25.81 -10.09 -55.46
N LYS A 202 -24.63 -10.53 -55.03
CA LYS A 202 -23.84 -11.58 -55.71
C LYS A 202 -24.54 -12.93 -55.66
N GLN A 203 -25.20 -13.25 -54.57
CA GLN A 203 -26.00 -14.47 -54.43
C GLN A 203 -27.17 -14.44 -55.42
N LEU A 204 -27.92 -13.34 -55.48
CA LEU A 204 -28.99 -13.16 -56.47
C LEU A 204 -28.48 -13.22 -57.92
N GLU A 205 -27.29 -12.69 -58.20
CA GLU A 205 -26.66 -12.76 -59.52
C GLU A 205 -26.28 -14.21 -59.87
N CYS A 206 -25.68 -14.95 -58.93
CA CYS A 206 -25.38 -16.38 -59.07
C CYS A 206 -26.64 -17.21 -59.32
N ASP A 207 -27.72 -16.97 -58.58
CA ASP A 207 -28.96 -17.71 -58.72
C ASP A 207 -29.64 -17.40 -60.07
N LYS A 208 -29.64 -16.13 -60.49
CA LYS A 208 -30.08 -15.75 -61.85
C LYS A 208 -29.25 -16.42 -62.95
N LEU A 209 -27.92 -16.53 -62.78
CA LEU A 209 -27.06 -17.22 -63.73
C LEU A 209 -27.36 -18.72 -63.79
N LYS A 210 -27.58 -19.37 -62.65
CA LYS A 210 -27.97 -20.78 -62.58
C LYS A 210 -29.31 -21.05 -63.26
N GLU A 211 -30.23 -20.09 -63.22
CA GLU A 211 -31.53 -20.19 -63.87
C GLU A 211 -31.48 -20.02 -65.40
N LYS A 212 -30.42 -19.42 -65.96
CA LYS A 212 -30.29 -19.25 -67.42
C LYS A 212 -30.27 -20.60 -68.14
N THR A 213 -30.99 -20.67 -69.26
CA THR A 213 -31.04 -21.85 -70.13
C THR A 213 -29.66 -22.32 -70.57
N SER A 214 -28.74 -21.39 -70.82
CA SER A 214 -27.35 -21.70 -71.19
C SER A 214 -26.55 -22.39 -70.07
N TYR A 215 -26.74 -22.00 -68.80
CA TYR A 215 -26.11 -22.66 -67.68
C TYR A 215 -26.64 -24.08 -67.51
N LYS A 216 -27.97 -24.23 -67.53
CA LYS A 216 -28.64 -25.55 -67.44
C LYS A 216 -28.24 -26.46 -68.61
N SER A 217 -28.05 -25.93 -69.82
CA SER A 217 -27.57 -26.74 -70.96
C SER A 217 -26.13 -27.19 -70.77
N VAL A 218 -25.23 -26.31 -70.28
CA VAL A 218 -23.83 -26.66 -70.01
C VAL A 218 -23.76 -27.71 -68.90
N GLN A 219 -24.56 -27.57 -67.83
CA GLN A 219 -24.63 -28.56 -66.75
C GLN A 219 -25.07 -29.93 -67.29
N ARG A 220 -26.14 -29.99 -68.08
CA ARG A 220 -26.61 -31.25 -68.70
C ARG A 220 -25.56 -31.88 -69.63
N MET A 221 -24.81 -31.06 -70.37
CA MET A 221 -23.71 -31.54 -71.21
C MET A 221 -22.55 -32.09 -70.37
N SER A 222 -22.22 -31.46 -69.25
CA SER A 222 -21.19 -31.95 -68.32
C SER A 222 -21.59 -33.28 -67.68
N ASP A 223 -22.83 -33.37 -67.20
CA ASP A 223 -23.37 -34.59 -66.60
C ASP A 223 -23.43 -35.73 -67.63
N SER A 224 -23.88 -35.43 -68.86
CA SER A 224 -23.95 -36.44 -69.92
C SER A 224 -22.56 -36.89 -70.39
N LEU A 225 -21.57 -35.98 -70.44
CA LEU A 225 -20.18 -36.32 -70.74
C LEU A 225 -19.57 -37.20 -69.66
N THR A 226 -19.87 -36.93 -68.38
CA THR A 226 -19.42 -37.75 -67.25
C THR A 226 -20.01 -39.15 -67.32
N VAL A 227 -21.32 -39.25 -67.61
CA VAL A 227 -21.99 -40.55 -67.81
C VAL A 227 -21.42 -41.29 -69.02
N ALA A 228 -21.18 -40.60 -70.13
CA ALA A 228 -20.59 -41.21 -71.32
C ALA A 228 -19.17 -41.71 -71.04
N TYR A 229 -18.34 -40.91 -70.37
CA TYR A 229 -16.99 -41.30 -69.96
C TYR A 229 -17.00 -42.53 -69.06
N ASN A 230 -17.84 -42.53 -68.01
CA ASN A 230 -17.99 -43.67 -67.12
C ASN A 230 -18.48 -44.93 -67.86
N LYS A 231 -19.40 -44.78 -68.83
CA LYS A 231 -19.89 -45.89 -69.65
C LYS A 231 -18.80 -46.45 -70.56
N VAL A 232 -17.97 -45.60 -71.17
CA VAL A 232 -16.83 -46.04 -72.00
C VAL A 232 -15.81 -46.77 -71.13
N ALA A 233 -15.48 -46.25 -69.95
CA ALA A 233 -14.60 -46.90 -69.00
C ALA A 233 -15.15 -48.27 -68.56
N ALA A 234 -16.45 -48.34 -68.21
CA ALA A 234 -17.11 -49.58 -67.84
C ALA A 234 -17.11 -50.61 -68.98
N ASN A 235 -17.46 -50.21 -70.21
CA ASN A 235 -17.43 -51.09 -71.37
C ASN A 235 -16.03 -51.65 -71.64
N LYS A 236 -14.99 -50.82 -71.46
CA LYS A 236 -13.59 -51.26 -71.58
C LYS A 236 -13.25 -52.31 -70.53
N ILE A 237 -13.70 -52.12 -69.28
CA ILE A 237 -13.52 -53.10 -68.20
C ILE A 237 -14.25 -54.40 -68.54
N THR A 238 -15.50 -54.33 -68.99
CA THR A 238 -16.29 -55.51 -69.38
C THR A 238 -15.62 -56.29 -70.51
N PHE A 239 -15.14 -55.61 -71.55
CA PHE A 239 -14.42 -56.26 -72.65
C PHE A 239 -13.16 -56.98 -72.18
N LEU A 240 -12.35 -56.34 -71.33
CA LEU A 240 -11.15 -56.96 -70.77
C LEU A 240 -11.50 -58.18 -69.91
N TYR A 241 -12.58 -58.10 -69.13
CA TYR A 241 -13.07 -59.21 -68.33
C TYR A 241 -13.54 -60.39 -69.19
N GLU A 242 -14.38 -60.15 -70.20
CA GLU A 242 -14.88 -61.19 -71.12
C GLU A 242 -13.74 -61.87 -71.89
N ASN A 243 -12.74 -61.09 -72.34
CA ASN A 243 -11.56 -61.63 -72.99
C ASN A 243 -10.74 -62.52 -72.05
N MET A 244 -10.57 -62.10 -70.79
CA MET A 244 -9.87 -62.89 -69.77
C MET A 244 -10.62 -64.19 -69.44
N ASP A 245 -11.95 -64.13 -69.29
CA ASP A 245 -12.81 -65.31 -69.05
C ASP A 245 -12.69 -66.32 -70.20
N LYS A 246 -12.74 -65.84 -71.45
CA LYS A 246 -12.60 -66.70 -72.63
C LYS A 246 -11.22 -67.36 -72.71
N ALA A 247 -10.14 -66.58 -72.57
CA ALA A 247 -8.78 -67.11 -72.59
C ALA A 247 -8.56 -68.13 -71.46
N PHE A 248 -9.12 -67.88 -70.28
CA PHE A 248 -9.02 -68.80 -69.15
C PHE A 248 -9.78 -70.11 -69.40
N LYS A 249 -10.98 -70.06 -70.00
CA LYS A 249 -11.73 -71.25 -70.40
C LYS A 249 -10.99 -72.09 -71.45
N GLU A 250 -10.40 -71.43 -72.45
CA GLU A 250 -9.58 -72.10 -73.48
C GLU A 250 -8.34 -72.75 -72.87
N LEU A 251 -7.63 -72.04 -71.99
CA LEU A 251 -6.48 -72.57 -71.25
C LEU A 251 -6.88 -73.80 -70.43
N ALA A 252 -7.96 -73.70 -69.65
CA ALA A 252 -8.45 -74.80 -68.82
C ALA A 252 -8.84 -76.04 -69.65
N TYR A 253 -9.44 -75.83 -70.82
CA TYR A 253 -9.82 -76.89 -71.74
C TYR A 253 -8.60 -77.62 -72.32
N GLU A 254 -7.61 -76.89 -72.83
CA GLU A 254 -6.38 -77.49 -73.38
C GLU A 254 -5.55 -78.18 -72.29
N MET A 255 -5.49 -77.63 -71.09
CA MET A 255 -4.88 -78.30 -69.94
C MET A 255 -5.57 -79.62 -69.60
N THR A 256 -6.92 -79.64 -69.63
CA THR A 256 -7.70 -80.86 -69.35
C THR A 256 -7.47 -81.94 -70.40
N LYS A 257 -7.34 -81.58 -71.68
CA LYS A 257 -6.94 -82.53 -72.73
C LYS A 257 -5.53 -83.09 -72.47
N PHE A 258 -4.58 -82.21 -72.18
CA PHE A 258 -3.18 -82.57 -71.99
C PHE A 258 -2.94 -83.46 -70.75
N ALA A 259 -3.82 -83.39 -69.75
CA ALA A 259 -3.79 -84.28 -68.58
C ALA A 259 -3.83 -85.78 -68.95
N SER A 260 -4.40 -86.12 -70.12
CA SER A 260 -4.45 -87.50 -70.65
C SER A 260 -3.15 -87.95 -71.32
N ILE A 261 -2.22 -87.02 -71.59
CA ILE A 261 -0.99 -87.24 -72.35
C ILE A 261 0.22 -87.29 -71.41
N ASP A 262 0.34 -86.32 -70.49
CA ASP A 262 1.44 -86.24 -69.53
C ASP A 262 0.95 -85.58 -68.22
N ALA A 263 0.81 -86.42 -67.19
CA ALA A 263 0.27 -86.00 -65.90
C ALA A 263 1.23 -85.09 -65.10
N ASP A 264 2.54 -85.29 -65.25
CA ASP A 264 3.55 -84.55 -64.51
C ASP A 264 3.72 -83.14 -65.08
N VAL A 265 3.71 -83.01 -66.42
CA VAL A 265 3.75 -81.71 -67.10
C VAL A 265 2.43 -80.95 -66.91
N HIS A 266 1.28 -81.63 -66.89
CA HIS A 266 0.00 -81.01 -66.53
C HIS A 266 0.00 -80.44 -65.10
N ALA A 267 0.57 -81.17 -64.12
CA ALA A 267 0.71 -80.69 -62.75
C ALA A 267 1.59 -79.43 -62.65
N ALA A 268 2.66 -79.34 -63.44
CA ALA A 268 3.51 -78.16 -63.53
C ALA A 268 2.79 -76.94 -64.10
N TYR A 269 2.03 -77.10 -65.20
CA TYR A 269 1.21 -76.00 -65.75
C TYR A 269 0.10 -75.56 -64.78
N LYS A 270 -0.55 -76.50 -64.09
CA LYS A 270 -1.54 -76.18 -63.04
C LYS A 270 -0.96 -75.33 -61.91
N LYS A 271 0.27 -75.67 -61.48
CA LYS A 271 1.00 -74.87 -60.50
C LYS A 271 1.30 -73.46 -61.04
N MET A 272 1.78 -73.35 -62.27
CA MET A 272 2.10 -72.06 -62.90
C MET A 272 0.88 -71.13 -63.04
N VAL A 273 -0.28 -71.68 -63.42
CA VAL A 273 -1.54 -70.93 -63.52
C VAL A 273 -2.02 -70.46 -62.14
N ASN A 274 -1.95 -71.34 -61.12
CA ASN A 274 -2.32 -70.97 -59.76
C ASN A 274 -1.39 -69.91 -59.17
N ASP A 275 -0.07 -70.02 -59.40
CA ASP A 275 0.91 -69.02 -58.97
C ASP A 275 0.65 -67.67 -59.64
N PHE A 276 0.31 -67.67 -60.94
CA PHE A 276 -0.10 -66.46 -61.66
C PHE A 276 -1.36 -65.82 -61.05
N LEU A 277 -2.40 -66.62 -60.75
CA LEU A 277 -3.64 -66.12 -60.14
C LEU A 277 -3.43 -65.56 -58.73
N ILE A 278 -2.63 -66.26 -57.90
CA ILE A 278 -2.31 -65.80 -56.54
C ILE A 278 -1.54 -64.48 -56.60
N LYS A 279 -0.53 -64.39 -57.47
CA LYS A 279 0.26 -63.17 -57.66
C LYS A 279 -0.62 -62.00 -58.17
N ALA A 280 -1.49 -62.25 -59.15
CA ALA A 280 -2.41 -61.24 -59.67
C ALA A 280 -3.42 -60.76 -58.61
N MET A 281 -3.90 -61.64 -57.72
CA MET A 281 -4.77 -61.23 -56.60
C MET A 281 -4.01 -60.42 -55.55
N GLN A 282 -2.77 -60.78 -55.25
CA GLN A 282 -1.93 -60.02 -54.32
C GLN A 282 -1.62 -58.61 -54.84
N GLU A 283 -1.32 -58.48 -56.12
CA GLU A 283 -1.10 -57.17 -56.78
C GLU A 283 -2.38 -56.31 -56.80
N ARG A 284 -3.57 -56.93 -56.95
CA ARG A 284 -4.85 -56.23 -56.91
C ARG A 284 -5.29 -55.79 -55.51
N MET A 285 -4.96 -56.55 -54.46
CA MET A 285 -5.35 -56.24 -53.07
C MET A 285 -4.32 -55.42 -52.30
N GLY A 286 -3.10 -55.27 -52.83
CA GLY A 286 -2.01 -54.49 -52.24
C GLY A 286 -1.83 -53.08 -52.83
N GLY A 287 -2.77 -52.62 -53.66
CA GLY A 287 -2.80 -51.27 -54.25
C GLY A 287 -3.98 -50.45 -53.77
#